data_AF-A0A0R3FAJ9-F1
#
_entry.id   AF-A0A0R3FAJ9-F1
#
_cell.length_a   1.000
_cell.length_b   1.000
_cell.length_c   1.000
_cell.angle_alpha   90.00
_cell.angle_beta   90.00
_cell.angle_gamma   90.00
#
_symmetry.space_group_name_H-M   'P 1'
#
loop_
_entity.id
_entity.type
_entity.pdbx_description
1 polymer ?
#
loop_
_entity_poly.entity_id
_entity_poly.type
_entity_poly.pdbx_seq_one_letter_code
_entity_poly.pdbx_strand_id
1 'polypeptide(L)'
;MKAGEFTAESKELMAYRCGGECEVCWPNVCMQTVETYHHRRPRGRGGSRQESTSQPSNGLGICRGCHSFIETRERGKAIELGFIVSQ
;
A
#
# COMPACT_ATOMS: atom_id res chain seq x y z
N MET A 1 -10.90 15.41 -2.00
CA MET A 1 -10.33 14.11 -1.58
C MET A 1 -11.15 13.58 -0.43
N LYS A 2 -11.47 12.27 -0.40
CA LYS A 2 -12.14 11.70 0.77
C LYS A 2 -11.14 11.57 1.91
N ALA A 3 -11.61 11.70 3.16
CA ALA A 3 -10.74 11.58 4.33
C ALA A 3 -9.97 10.24 4.31
N GLY A 4 -8.63 10.35 4.42
CA GLY A 4 -7.72 9.21 4.43
C GLY A 4 -7.39 8.62 3.05
N GLU A 5 -7.79 9.22 1.92
CA GLU A 5 -7.22 8.87 0.61
C GLU A 5 -5.83 9.50 0.44
N PHE A 6 -4.92 8.82 -0.26
CA PHE A 6 -3.65 9.41 -0.68
C PHE A 6 -3.88 10.66 -1.55
N THR A 7 -3.12 11.71 -1.26
CA THR A 7 -3.14 12.95 -2.05
C THR A 7 -2.48 12.75 -3.41
N ALA A 8 -2.72 13.67 -4.35
CA ALA A 8 -2.04 13.66 -5.65
C ALA A 8 -0.51 13.72 -5.47
N GLU A 9 -0.05 14.64 -4.62
CA GLU A 9 1.36 14.76 -4.22
C GLU A 9 1.91 13.47 -3.60
N SER A 10 1.15 12.82 -2.71
CA SER A 10 1.61 11.57 -2.11
C SER A 10 1.74 10.44 -3.12
N LYS A 11 0.82 10.37 -4.10
CA LYS A 11 0.89 9.41 -5.21
C LYS A 11 2.07 9.70 -6.13
N GLU A 12 2.38 10.95 -6.40
CA GLU A 12 3.54 11.34 -7.20
C GLU A 12 4.85 10.95 -6.52
N LEU A 13 4.99 11.23 -5.22
CA LEU A 13 6.15 10.81 -4.44
C LEU A 13 6.31 9.29 -4.39
N MET A 14 5.21 8.55 -4.22
CA MET A 14 5.24 7.10 -4.27
C MET A 14 5.60 6.57 -5.67
N ALA A 15 5.06 7.16 -6.74
CA ALA A 15 5.39 6.79 -8.11
C ALA A 15 6.88 6.98 -8.41
N TYR A 16 7.45 8.11 -7.98
CA TYR A 16 8.88 8.39 -8.11
C TYR A 16 9.72 7.37 -7.33
N ARG A 17 9.34 7.10 -6.09
CA ARG A 17 10.05 6.17 -5.20
C ARG A 17 10.04 4.73 -5.71
N CYS A 18 8.91 4.25 -6.23
CA CYS A 18 8.78 2.87 -6.67
C CYS A 18 9.31 2.64 -8.10
N GLY A 19 9.52 3.70 -8.89
CA GLY A 19 10.09 3.58 -10.24
C GLY A 19 9.26 2.73 -11.21
N GLY A 20 7.96 2.54 -10.94
CA GLY A 20 7.07 1.65 -11.70
C GLY A 20 7.12 0.18 -11.28
N GLU A 21 7.93 -0.18 -10.28
CA GLU A 21 8.07 -1.55 -9.79
C GLU A 21 7.24 -1.80 -8.53
N CYS A 22 6.69 -3.01 -8.40
CA CYS A 22 5.92 -3.39 -7.22
C CYS A 22 6.83 -3.50 -6.00
N GLU A 23 6.53 -2.75 -4.94
CA GLU A 23 7.39 -2.72 -3.76
C GLU A 23 7.31 -3.95 -2.84
N VAL A 24 6.29 -4.80 -3.05
CA VAL A 24 6.11 -6.03 -2.26
C VAL A 24 6.92 -7.18 -2.84
N CYS A 25 7.11 -7.22 -4.17
CA CYS A 25 7.89 -8.26 -4.88
C CYS A 25 7.66 -9.70 -4.37
N TRP A 26 6.40 -10.07 -4.07
CA TRP A 26 6.12 -11.38 -3.50
C TRP A 26 6.47 -12.51 -4.50
N PRO A 27 7.25 -13.53 -4.10
CA PRO A 27 7.68 -14.61 -4.99
C PRO A 27 6.49 -15.33 -5.64
N ASN A 28 6.57 -15.56 -6.96
CA ASN A 28 5.54 -16.26 -7.77
C ASN A 28 4.14 -15.61 -7.78
N VAL A 29 4.00 -14.39 -7.26
CA VAL A 29 2.73 -13.63 -7.21
C VAL A 29 2.89 -12.26 -7.88
N CYS A 30 4.05 -11.64 -7.73
CA CYS A 30 4.34 -10.31 -8.25
C CYS A 30 4.25 -10.27 -9.78
N MET A 31 3.69 -9.18 -10.29
CA MET A 31 3.60 -8.90 -11.74
C MET A 31 4.61 -7.82 -12.19
N GLN A 32 5.50 -7.39 -11.29
CA GLN A 32 6.56 -6.40 -11.54
C GLN A 32 6.08 -5.06 -12.10
N THR A 33 4.85 -4.66 -11.76
CA THR A 33 4.25 -3.39 -12.15
C THR A 33 3.57 -2.71 -10.95
N VAL A 34 3.24 -1.43 -11.08
CA VAL A 34 2.40 -0.70 -10.12
C VAL A 34 1.04 -0.43 -10.73
N GLU A 35 -0.01 -0.93 -10.08
CA GLU A 35 -1.41 -0.78 -10.53
C GLU A 35 -2.26 -0.05 -9.49
N THR A 36 -1.86 -0.08 -8.22
CA THR A 36 -2.58 0.55 -7.11
C THR A 36 -1.66 0.99 -5.98
N TYR A 37 -2.16 1.87 -5.12
CA TYR A 37 -1.49 2.29 -3.88
C TYR A 37 -2.18 1.67 -2.67
N HIS A 38 -1.44 0.82 -1.97
CA HIS A 38 -1.90 0.11 -0.78
C HIS A 38 -1.54 0.87 0.49
N HIS A 39 -2.47 0.94 1.44
CA HIS A 39 -2.21 1.52 2.76
C HIS A 39 -1.69 0.44 3.70
N ARG A 40 -0.45 0.59 4.19
CA ARG A 40 0.15 -0.32 5.17
C ARG A 40 -0.66 -0.31 6.47
N ARG A 41 -0.94 0.89 6.98
CA ARG A 41 -1.90 1.13 8.06
C ARG A 41 -3.27 1.37 7.45
N PRO A 42 -4.24 0.46 7.63
CA PRO A 42 -5.55 0.58 7.02
C PRO A 42 -6.31 1.81 7.55
N ARG A 43 -7.22 2.35 6.73
CA ARG A 43 -7.97 3.58 7.03
C ARG A 43 -9.03 3.43 8.13
N GLY A 44 -9.28 2.22 8.62
CA GLY A 44 -10.40 1.92 9.51
C GLY A 44 -11.78 2.05 8.83
N ARG A 45 -12.84 1.63 9.54
CA ARG A 45 -14.23 1.79 9.06
C ARG A 45 -14.64 3.26 9.19
N GLY A 46 -15.22 3.84 8.14
CA GLY A 46 -15.60 5.25 8.10
C GLY A 46 -14.49 6.20 7.63
N GLY A 47 -13.31 5.66 7.29
CA GLY A 47 -12.13 6.44 6.94
C GLY A 47 -11.39 6.98 8.16
N SER A 48 -10.19 7.49 7.93
CA SER A 48 -9.34 8.07 8.98
C SER A 48 -9.14 9.56 8.69
N ARG A 49 -9.21 10.37 9.74
CA ARG A 49 -8.85 11.80 9.70
C ARG A 49 -7.40 12.06 10.09
N GLN A 50 -6.65 11.03 10.50
CA GLN A 50 -5.23 11.18 10.82
C GLN A 50 -4.46 11.46 9.54
N GLU A 51 -3.74 12.57 9.53
CA GLU A 51 -2.94 13.03 8.37
C GLU A 51 -1.94 11.97 7.90
N SER A 52 -1.32 11.25 8.84
CA SER A 52 -0.39 10.15 8.58
C SER A 52 -0.97 9.03 7.70
N THR A 53 -2.30 8.92 7.60
CA THR A 53 -2.98 7.92 6.76
C THR A 53 -2.68 8.14 5.28
N SER A 54 -2.64 9.41 4.87
CA SER A 54 -2.48 9.81 3.47
C SER A 54 -1.03 10.07 3.09
N GLN A 55 -0.07 9.91 4.01
CA GLN A 55 1.34 10.17 3.76
C GLN A 55 2.00 9.04 2.95
N PRO A 56 3.03 9.34 2.11
CA PRO A 56 3.76 8.34 1.34
C PRO A 56 4.35 7.21 2.18
N SER A 57 4.76 7.49 3.42
CA SER A 57 5.31 6.49 4.34
C SER A 57 4.32 5.39 4.71
N ASN A 58 3.02 5.67 4.58
CA ASN A 58 1.95 4.70 4.79
C ASN A 58 1.54 3.97 3.49
N GLY A 59 2.12 4.34 2.35
CA GLY A 59 1.71 3.83 1.05
C GLY A 59 2.78 2.96 0.36
N LEU A 60 2.30 1.96 -0.37
CA LEU A 60 3.11 1.12 -1.27
C LEU A 60 2.48 1.13 -2.66
N GLY A 61 3.27 1.43 -3.69
CA GLY A 61 2.95 1.16 -5.08
C GLY A 61 3.10 -0.33 -5.36
N ILE A 62 1.99 -1.00 -5.70
CA ILE A 62 1.99 -2.46 -5.85
C ILE A 62 1.10 -2.93 -7.01
N CYS A 63 1.38 -4.14 -7.49
CA CYS A 63 0.53 -4.82 -8.47
C CYS A 63 -0.73 -5.41 -7.80
N ARG A 64 -1.79 -5.69 -8.58
CA ARG A 64 -3.03 -6.31 -8.09
C ARG A 64 -2.80 -7.69 -7.46
N GLY A 65 -1.83 -8.46 -7.96
CA GLY A 65 -1.47 -9.78 -7.45
C GLY A 65 -1.00 -9.69 -6.01
N CYS A 66 0.05 -8.90 -5.76
CA CYS A 66 0.55 -8.62 -4.42
C CYS A 66 -0.52 -7.99 -3.53
N HIS A 67 -1.31 -7.03 -4.05
CA HIS A 67 -2.37 -6.37 -3.27
C HIS A 67 -3.39 -7.36 -2.71
N SER A 68 -3.91 -8.26 -3.54
CA SER A 68 -4.85 -9.28 -3.09
C SER A 68 -4.19 -10.29 -2.15
N PHE A 69 -2.96 -10.69 -2.45
CA PHE A 69 -2.27 -11.75 -1.75
C PHE A 69 -1.91 -11.40 -0.31
N ILE A 70 -1.37 -10.20 -0.07
CA ILE A 70 -1.02 -9.74 1.30
C ILE A 70 -2.26 -9.50 2.17
N GLU A 71 -3.43 -9.23 1.57
CA GLU A 71 -4.66 -9.01 2.31
C GLU A 71 -5.45 -10.29 2.62
N THR A 72 -5.31 -11.33 1.79
CA THR A 72 -6.21 -12.50 1.84
C THR A 72 -5.54 -13.85 2.04
N ARG A 73 -4.28 -14.02 1.63
CA ARG A 73 -3.59 -15.33 1.64
C ARG A 73 -2.47 -15.39 2.67
N GLU A 74 -1.60 -14.37 2.67
CA GLU A 74 -0.38 -14.36 3.50
C GLU A 74 -0.33 -13.15 4.44
N ARG A 75 -1.50 -12.78 4.99
CA ARG A 75 -1.64 -11.60 5.85
C ARG A 75 -0.72 -11.64 7.08
N GLY A 76 -0.54 -12.81 7.69
CA GLY A 76 0.37 -12.98 8.84
C GLY A 76 1.81 -12.60 8.47
N LYS A 77 2.32 -13.17 7.37
CA LYS A 77 3.68 -12.86 6.90
C LYS A 77 3.82 -11.43 6.38
N ALA A 78 2.78 -10.88 5.78
CA ALA A 78 2.75 -9.48 5.36
C ALA A 78 2.82 -8.50 6.55
N ILE A 79 2.27 -8.87 7.72
CA ILE A 79 2.44 -8.12 8.96
C ILE A 79 3.90 -8.20 9.45
N GLU A 80 4.50 -9.39 9.46
CA GLU A 80 5.91 -9.57 9.86
C GLU A 80 6.88 -8.76 8.99
N LEU A 81 6.63 -8.70 7.68
CA LEU A 81 7.42 -7.92 6.71
C LEU A 81 7.09 -6.43 6.72
N GLY A 82 6.08 -6.01 7.49
CA GLY A 82 5.67 -4.62 7.60
C GLY A 82 4.92 -4.09 6.37
N PHE A 83 4.49 -4.93 5.43
CA PHE A 83 3.60 -4.51 4.34
C PHE A 83 2.23 -4.10 4.89
N ILE A 84 1.83 -4.67 6.02
CA ILE A 84 0.64 -4.30 6.78
C ILE A 84 1.07 -3.99 8.21
N VAL A 85 0.52 -2.93 8.79
CA VAL A 85 0.73 -2.55 10.19
C VAL A 85 -0.61 -2.30 10.88
N SER A 86 -0.64 -2.44 12.21
CA SER A 86 -1.84 -2.18 13.00
C SER A 86 -2.34 -0.75 12.83
N GLN A 87 -3.66 -0.55 12.92
CA GLN A 87 -4.27 0.79 12.91
C GLN A 87 -3.84 1.59 14.14
#